data_AF-A0A327VSL7-F1
#
_entry.id   AF-A0A327VSL7-F1
#
_cell.length_a   1.000
_cell.length_b   1.000
_cell.length_c   1.000
_cell.angle_alpha   90.00
_cell.angle_beta   90.00
_cell.angle_gamma   90.00
#
_symmetry.space_group_name_H-M   'P 1'
#
loop_
_entity.id
_entity.type
_entity.pdbx_description
1 polymer ?
#
loop_
_entity_poly.entity_id
_entity_poly.type
_entity_poly.pdbx_seq_one_letter_code
_entity_poly.pdbx_strand_id
1 'polypeptide(L)'
;MNWSRNYDLFILFGDTTGSTAPWQQQLWKTQIAPVLDVILKASIHYKKTGVGTLQYVPKPNSSYFEPYKTGKLTWNDSGHDKWTLHAHTGLRRFHHLDIWTPSRGVCAKLEAAPDVYFSICNERDAYGRNPVAFEWMAVLAIEKDLPIAAQLQATELAHAMNAKRLIWRKQGWQQHVKDEHWHLPGSIQDIMSVNSYGKNGDFHDRIFAAIHFEPFWKILL
;
A
#
# COMPACT_ATOMS: atom_id res chain seq x y z
N MET A 1 6.87 -20.57 13.80
CA MET A 1 6.19 -19.50 13.05
C MET A 1 5.11 -18.80 13.87
N ASN A 2 5.45 -17.66 14.49
CA ASN A 2 4.51 -16.88 15.28
C ASN A 2 3.99 -15.68 14.45
N TRP A 3 3.09 -15.94 13.51
CA TRP A 3 2.38 -14.90 12.75
C TRP A 3 1.18 -14.30 13.53
N SER A 4 1.13 -14.50 14.85
CA SER A 4 -0.01 -14.15 15.72
C SER A 4 -0.13 -12.68 16.08
N ARG A 5 0.69 -11.82 15.46
CA ARG A 5 0.67 -10.37 15.72
C ARG A 5 -0.67 -9.77 15.32
N ASN A 6 -1.13 -8.85 16.15
CA ASN A 6 -2.34 -8.06 15.91
C ASN A 6 -1.95 -6.69 15.38
N TYR A 7 -2.71 -6.21 14.40
CA TYR A 7 -2.44 -4.96 13.71
C TYR A 7 -3.63 -4.03 13.83
N ASP A 8 -3.32 -2.74 13.92
CA ASP A 8 -4.19 -1.71 13.38
C ASP A 8 -4.01 -1.72 11.86
N LEU A 9 -5.03 -2.25 11.17
CA LEU A 9 -5.08 -2.38 9.72
C LEU A 9 -5.88 -1.23 9.13
N PHE A 10 -5.28 -0.55 8.17
CA PHE A 10 -5.84 0.58 7.45
C PHE A 10 -5.86 0.29 5.96
N ILE A 11 -6.93 0.70 5.29
CA ILE A 11 -7.00 0.75 3.82
C ILE A 11 -7.30 2.18 3.41
N LEU A 12 -6.51 2.69 2.47
CA LEU A 12 -6.63 4.00 1.90
C LEU A 12 -7.03 3.86 0.43
N PHE A 13 -7.94 4.72 0.01
CA PHE A 13 -8.32 4.83 -1.40
C PHE A 13 -8.08 6.26 -1.85
N GLY A 14 -7.72 6.43 -3.11
CA GLY A 14 -7.65 7.77 -3.69
C GLY A 14 -7.54 7.77 -5.20
N ASP A 15 -7.41 8.97 -5.71
CA ASP A 15 -7.29 9.26 -7.14
C ASP A 15 -5.98 10.01 -7.40
N THR A 16 -5.57 10.06 -8.65
CA THR A 16 -4.37 10.76 -9.15
C THR A 16 -4.71 12.08 -9.85
N THR A 17 -5.93 12.59 -9.65
CA THR A 17 -6.42 13.84 -10.25
C THR A 17 -5.44 14.98 -10.06
N GLY A 18 -5.00 15.61 -11.15
CA GLY A 18 -4.13 16.80 -11.08
C GLY A 18 -2.66 16.52 -10.72
N SER A 19 -2.11 15.37 -11.10
CA SER A 19 -0.70 14.98 -10.87
C SER A 19 -0.34 14.66 -9.41
N THR A 20 -1.33 14.29 -8.59
CA THR A 20 -1.13 13.95 -7.17
C THR A 20 -0.86 12.46 -6.95
N ALA A 21 -0.36 11.74 -7.96
CA ALA A 21 -0.11 10.31 -7.82
C ALA A 21 0.95 10.06 -6.72
N PRO A 22 0.71 9.18 -5.74
CA PRO A 22 1.62 9.00 -4.61
C PRO A 22 3.06 8.67 -5.00
N TRP A 23 3.28 7.99 -6.12
CA TRP A 23 4.60 7.63 -6.63
C TRP A 23 5.33 8.76 -7.38
N GLN A 24 4.77 9.97 -7.47
CA GLN A 24 5.50 11.14 -7.97
C GLN A 24 6.57 11.56 -6.97
N GLN A 25 7.82 11.73 -7.44
CA GLN A 25 8.97 11.93 -6.56
C GLN A 25 8.81 13.13 -5.64
N GLN A 26 8.39 14.28 -6.17
CA GLN A 26 8.27 15.49 -5.37
C GLN A 26 7.25 15.28 -4.25
N LEU A 27 6.07 14.76 -4.57
CA LEU A 27 5.02 14.48 -3.59
C LEU A 27 5.48 13.44 -2.57
N TRP A 28 6.08 12.35 -3.05
CA TRP A 28 6.59 11.29 -2.19
C TRP A 28 7.62 11.82 -1.19
N LYS A 29 8.68 12.49 -1.66
CA LYS A 29 9.78 12.93 -0.79
C LYS A 29 9.37 14.03 0.18
N THR A 30 8.44 14.90 -0.21
CA THR A 30 8.08 16.08 0.59
C THR A 30 6.88 15.87 1.51
N GLN A 31 5.95 14.98 1.16
CA GLN A 31 4.70 14.82 1.92
C GLN A 31 4.56 13.40 2.48
N ILE A 32 4.78 12.37 1.66
CA ILE A 32 4.42 10.99 2.02
C ILE A 32 5.52 10.30 2.83
N ALA A 33 6.76 10.31 2.33
CA ALA A 33 7.90 9.65 2.95
C ALA A 33 8.18 10.15 4.38
N PRO A 34 8.11 11.47 4.69
CA PRO A 34 8.32 11.94 6.06
C PRO A 34 7.30 11.38 7.06
N VAL A 35 6.02 11.27 6.67
CA VAL A 35 4.97 10.71 7.54
C VAL A 35 5.17 9.21 7.72
N LEU A 36 5.44 8.48 6.64
CA LEU A 36 5.78 7.06 6.75
C LEU A 36 7.02 6.84 7.62
N ASP A 37 8.04 7.69 7.51
CA ASP A 37 9.28 7.57 8.28
C ASP A 37 9.04 7.63 9.79
N VAL A 38 8.08 8.46 10.26
CA VAL A 38 7.65 8.48 11.67
C VAL A 38 7.07 7.12 12.08
N ILE A 39 6.21 6.53 11.25
CA ILE A 39 5.61 5.22 11.49
C ILE A 39 6.69 4.13 11.55
N LEU A 40 7.59 4.10 10.57
CA LEU A 40 8.62 3.07 10.46
C LEU A 40 9.65 3.17 11.60
N LYS A 41 9.95 4.38 12.08
CA LYS A 41 10.88 4.61 13.21
C LYS A 41 10.38 4.11 14.56
N ALA A 42 9.08 3.85 14.71
CA ALA A 42 8.54 3.23 15.92
C ALA A 42 9.04 1.79 16.12
N SER A 43 9.46 1.13 15.05
CA SER A 43 10.03 -0.23 15.09
C SER A 43 11.52 -0.22 15.45
N ILE A 44 11.92 -1.12 16.35
CA ILE A 44 13.34 -1.42 16.64
C ILE A 44 14.10 -1.96 15.41
N HIS A 45 13.38 -2.39 14.38
CA HIS A 45 13.91 -2.93 13.14
C HIS A 45 13.92 -1.91 11.99
N TYR A 46 13.70 -0.62 12.26
CA TYR A 46 13.69 0.46 11.26
C TYR A 46 14.86 0.40 10.27
N LYS A 47 16.09 0.17 10.75
CA LYS A 47 17.30 0.08 9.88
C LYS A 47 17.33 -1.14 8.95
N LYS A 48 16.41 -2.09 9.16
CA LYS A 48 16.21 -3.28 8.33
C LYS A 48 14.98 -3.15 7.41
N THR A 49 14.43 -1.95 7.24
CA THR A 49 13.30 -1.70 6.34
C THR A 49 13.69 -1.99 4.89
N GLY A 50 12.89 -2.84 4.24
CA GLY A 50 13.02 -3.18 2.83
C GLY A 50 11.92 -2.52 2.01
N VAL A 51 12.25 -2.18 0.77
CA VAL A 51 11.31 -1.66 -0.21
C VAL A 51 11.32 -2.58 -1.43
N GLY A 52 10.14 -2.97 -1.90
CA GLY A 52 9.89 -3.67 -3.16
C GLY A 52 9.02 -2.80 -4.05
N THR A 53 9.19 -2.94 -5.37
CA THR A 53 8.36 -2.24 -6.35
C THR A 53 8.34 -3.04 -7.64
N LEU A 54 7.17 -3.01 -8.31
CA LEU A 54 7.03 -3.47 -9.67
C LEU A 54 6.64 -2.28 -10.53
N GLN A 55 7.36 -2.12 -11.63
CA GLN A 55 7.17 -1.06 -12.59
C GLN A 55 7.52 -1.58 -13.97
N TYR A 56 7.04 -0.88 -14.99
CA TYR A 56 7.16 -1.31 -16.37
C TYR A 56 7.75 -0.20 -17.23
N VAL A 57 8.51 -0.59 -18.25
CA VAL A 57 9.00 0.31 -19.30
C VAL A 57 8.66 -0.30 -20.67
N PRO A 58 8.47 0.52 -21.72
CA PRO A 58 8.21 -0.01 -23.05
C PRO A 58 9.42 -0.79 -23.56
N LYS A 59 9.14 -1.93 -24.20
CA LYS A 59 10.17 -2.69 -24.90
C LYS A 59 10.51 -1.97 -26.21
N PRO A 60 11.80 -1.80 -26.56
CA PRO A 60 12.20 -1.16 -27.82
C PRO A 60 11.51 -1.79 -29.03
N ASN A 61 10.98 -0.96 -29.94
CA ASN A 61 10.30 -1.39 -31.17
C ASN A 61 9.10 -2.34 -30.94
N SER A 62 8.38 -2.19 -29.83
CA SER A 62 7.25 -3.05 -29.47
C SER A 62 6.13 -2.26 -28.77
N SER A 63 4.90 -2.77 -28.86
CA SER A 63 3.76 -2.30 -28.08
C SER A 63 3.74 -2.89 -26.66
N TYR A 64 4.61 -3.86 -26.35
CA TYR A 64 4.67 -4.53 -25.06
C TYR A 64 5.55 -3.78 -24.06
N PHE A 65 5.30 -4.04 -22.78
CA PHE A 65 6.07 -3.52 -21.65
C PHE A 65 6.86 -4.65 -20.98
N GLU A 66 8.01 -4.31 -20.42
CA GLU A 66 8.84 -5.22 -19.63
C GLU A 66 9.09 -4.69 -18.21
N PRO A 67 9.33 -5.57 -17.22
CA PRO A 67 9.62 -5.14 -15.85
C PRO A 67 10.88 -4.29 -15.76
N TYR A 68 10.78 -3.12 -15.13
CA TYR A 68 11.90 -2.25 -14.82
C TYR A 68 12.67 -2.77 -13.59
N LYS A 69 13.98 -2.97 -13.75
CA LYS A 69 14.84 -3.50 -12.69
C LYS A 69 15.40 -2.38 -11.81
N THR A 70 14.86 -2.22 -10.61
CA THR A 70 15.36 -1.24 -9.62
C THR A 70 16.53 -1.74 -8.77
N GLY A 71 16.79 -3.05 -8.80
CA GLY A 71 17.70 -3.69 -7.85
C GLY A 71 17.16 -3.68 -6.42
N LYS A 72 18.05 -3.91 -5.45
CA LYS A 72 17.68 -3.87 -4.02
C LYS A 72 17.41 -2.44 -3.58
N LEU A 73 16.22 -2.20 -3.05
CA LEU A 73 15.82 -0.92 -2.47
C LEU A 73 15.78 -1.00 -0.95
N THR A 74 16.16 0.11 -0.34
CA THR A 74 16.18 0.33 1.11
C THR A 74 15.44 1.63 1.39
N TRP A 75 14.95 1.80 2.62
CA TRP A 75 14.31 3.05 3.05
C TRP A 75 15.36 4.15 3.27
N ASN A 76 15.72 4.85 2.19
CA ASN A 76 16.59 6.02 2.17
C ASN A 76 16.40 6.82 0.87
N ASP A 77 17.01 8.00 0.79
CA ASP A 77 16.89 8.91 -0.36
C ASP A 77 17.24 8.25 -1.70
N SER A 78 18.36 7.51 -1.75
CA SER A 78 18.76 6.80 -2.97
C SER A 78 17.74 5.75 -3.40
N GLY A 79 17.11 5.06 -2.44
CA GLY A 79 16.01 4.14 -2.69
C GLY A 79 14.80 4.86 -3.27
N HIS A 80 14.39 5.96 -2.65
CA HIS A 80 13.28 6.80 -3.12
C HIS A 80 13.50 7.30 -4.55
N ASP A 81 14.70 7.79 -4.87
CA ASP A 81 15.03 8.31 -6.19
C ASP A 81 14.98 7.25 -7.29
N LYS A 82 15.25 5.98 -6.97
CA LYS A 82 15.23 4.88 -7.95
C LYS A 82 13.82 4.45 -8.35
N TRP A 83 12.87 4.48 -7.41
CA TRP A 83 11.54 3.91 -7.65
C TRP A 83 10.48 4.97 -7.95
N THR A 84 10.59 6.18 -7.40
CA THR A 84 9.63 7.25 -7.69
C THR A 84 9.74 7.73 -9.13
N LEU A 85 8.66 8.32 -9.63
CA LEU A 85 8.59 8.87 -10.98
C LEU A 85 8.71 10.39 -10.94
N HIS A 86 9.48 10.94 -11.86
CA HIS A 86 9.52 12.36 -12.18
C HIS A 86 8.63 12.62 -13.40
N ALA A 87 8.26 13.89 -13.62
CA ALA A 87 7.55 14.32 -14.83
C ALA A 87 8.27 13.92 -16.14
N HIS A 88 9.59 13.70 -16.10
CA HIS A 88 10.43 13.39 -17.25
C HIS A 88 10.92 11.94 -17.27
N THR A 89 10.39 11.05 -16.41
CA THR A 89 10.85 9.64 -16.29
C THR A 89 10.47 8.76 -17.50
N GLY A 90 10.06 9.38 -18.60
CA GLY A 90 9.68 8.72 -19.84
C GLY A 90 8.40 7.90 -19.66
N LEU A 91 8.29 6.83 -20.45
CA LEU A 91 7.12 5.96 -20.50
C LEU A 91 7.07 4.91 -19.36
N ARG A 92 7.79 5.16 -18.26
CA ARG A 92 7.81 4.26 -17.09
C ARG A 92 6.46 4.29 -16.39
N ARG A 93 5.87 3.11 -16.15
CA ARG A 93 4.56 2.94 -15.50
C ARG A 93 4.74 2.30 -14.13
N PHE A 94 4.26 2.98 -13.11
CA PHE A 94 4.21 2.43 -11.76
C PHE A 94 3.08 1.42 -11.64
N HIS A 95 3.36 0.23 -11.09
CA HIS A 95 2.34 -0.78 -10.81
C HIS A 95 2.10 -0.92 -9.30
N HIS A 96 3.10 -1.30 -8.51
CA HIS A 96 2.96 -1.38 -7.05
C HIS A 96 4.26 -1.11 -6.30
N LEU A 97 4.11 -0.83 -5.01
CA LEU A 97 5.16 -0.68 -4.01
C LEU A 97 4.77 -1.48 -2.77
N ASP A 98 5.75 -2.09 -2.12
CA ASP A 98 5.63 -2.71 -0.82
C ASP A 98 6.80 -2.33 0.08
N ILE A 99 6.51 -1.95 1.31
CA ILE A 99 7.46 -1.55 2.35
C ILE A 99 7.25 -2.49 3.53
N TRP A 100 8.34 -3.09 3.97
CA TRP A 100 8.35 -4.05 5.06
C TRP A 100 9.37 -3.63 6.11
N THR A 101 8.91 -3.48 7.35
CA THR A 101 9.78 -3.23 8.50
C THR A 101 9.56 -4.29 9.56
N PRO A 102 10.52 -5.21 9.79
CA PRO A 102 11.73 -5.43 8.99
C PRO A 102 11.42 -5.96 7.58
N SER A 103 12.40 -5.92 6.68
CA SER A 103 12.28 -6.45 5.31
C SER A 103 11.79 -7.90 5.28
N ARG A 104 11.13 -8.31 4.19
CA ARG A 104 10.60 -9.67 4.01
C ARG A 104 11.61 -10.78 4.29
N GLY A 105 12.86 -10.61 3.84
CA GLY A 105 13.93 -11.59 4.09
C GLY A 105 14.36 -11.67 5.56
N VAL A 106 14.23 -10.58 6.32
CA VAL A 106 14.46 -10.58 7.77
C VAL A 106 13.26 -11.18 8.50
N CYS A 107 12.03 -10.83 8.11
CA CYS A 107 10.81 -11.46 8.61
C CYS A 107 10.88 -12.99 8.48
N ALA A 108 11.29 -13.50 7.32
CA ALA A 108 11.47 -14.93 7.07
C ALA A 108 12.48 -15.58 8.04
N LYS A 109 13.62 -14.92 8.28
CA LYS A 109 14.65 -15.41 9.22
C LYS A 109 14.18 -15.38 10.68
N LEU A 110 13.33 -14.42 11.04
CA LEU A 110 12.76 -14.27 12.37
C LEU A 110 11.51 -15.13 12.58
N GLU A 111 11.01 -15.77 11.52
CA GLU A 111 9.71 -16.46 11.50
C GLU A 111 8.54 -15.62 12.06
N ALA A 112 8.56 -14.32 11.75
CA ALA A 112 7.63 -13.34 12.26
C ALA A 112 7.08 -12.43 11.15
N ALA A 113 5.85 -11.95 11.35
CA ALA A 113 5.24 -10.90 10.53
C ALA A 113 5.99 -9.56 10.72
N PRO A 114 5.90 -8.60 9.79
CA PRO A 114 6.56 -7.30 9.94
C PRO A 114 5.97 -6.49 11.11
N ASP A 115 6.74 -5.60 11.72
CA ASP A 115 6.22 -4.61 12.67
C ASP A 115 5.34 -3.57 11.93
N VAL A 116 5.77 -3.16 10.73
CA VAL A 116 4.98 -2.28 9.85
C VAL A 116 5.03 -2.82 8.43
N TYR A 117 3.85 -2.86 7.79
CA TYR A 117 3.70 -3.14 6.37
C TYR A 117 2.94 -2.00 5.71
N PHE A 118 3.45 -1.51 4.58
CA PHE A 118 2.74 -0.57 3.73
C PHE A 118 2.81 -1.06 2.29
N SER A 119 1.70 -1.06 1.57
CA SER A 119 1.69 -1.31 0.14
C SER A 119 0.74 -0.37 -0.56
N ILE A 120 1.05 -0.02 -1.81
CA ILE A 120 0.19 0.76 -2.69
C ILE A 120 0.21 0.17 -4.10
N CYS A 121 -0.96 0.08 -4.73
CA CYS A 121 -1.13 -0.32 -6.12
C CYS A 121 -1.79 0.80 -6.93
N ASN A 122 -1.33 0.97 -8.17
CA ASN A 122 -1.98 1.81 -9.18
C ASN A 122 -3.04 0.99 -9.90
N GLU A 123 -4.24 0.95 -9.36
CA GLU A 123 -5.34 0.11 -9.85
C GLU A 123 -5.70 0.37 -11.31
N ARG A 124 -5.57 1.63 -11.76
CA ARG A 124 -5.84 2.01 -13.14
C ARG A 124 -4.83 1.38 -14.09
N ASP A 125 -3.54 1.69 -13.93
CA ASP A 125 -2.53 1.27 -14.91
C ASP A 125 -2.06 -0.17 -14.70
N ALA A 126 -2.04 -0.66 -13.46
CA ALA A 126 -1.62 -2.02 -13.14
C ALA A 126 -2.53 -3.06 -13.80
N TYR A 127 -3.83 -2.78 -13.84
CA TYR A 127 -4.85 -3.71 -14.35
C TYR A 127 -5.55 -3.22 -15.63
N GLY A 128 -5.10 -2.09 -16.20
CA GLY A 128 -5.66 -1.54 -17.45
C GLY A 128 -7.14 -1.20 -17.35
N ARG A 129 -7.60 -0.75 -16.17
CA ARG A 129 -9.03 -0.57 -15.88
C ARG A 129 -9.52 0.82 -16.28
N ASN A 130 -10.66 0.88 -16.96
CA ASN A 130 -11.40 2.10 -17.23
C ASN A 130 -12.87 1.77 -17.51
N PRO A 131 -13.85 2.27 -16.73
CA PRO A 131 -13.72 3.17 -15.57
C PRO A 131 -13.09 2.50 -14.35
N VAL A 132 -12.68 3.30 -13.36
CA VAL A 132 -12.26 2.84 -12.02
C VAL A 132 -12.98 3.63 -10.94
N ALA A 133 -13.42 2.95 -9.88
CA ALA A 133 -13.94 3.59 -8.67
C ALA A 133 -12.88 4.41 -7.91
N PHE A 134 -11.61 3.99 -8.00
CA PHE A 134 -10.44 4.66 -7.46
C PHE A 134 -9.20 4.34 -8.30
N GLU A 135 -8.26 5.26 -8.36
CA GLU A 135 -7.05 5.07 -9.19
C GLU A 135 -5.92 4.39 -8.42
N TRP A 136 -5.93 4.47 -7.09
CA TRP A 136 -5.00 3.72 -6.25
C TRP A 136 -5.65 3.25 -4.95
N MET A 137 -5.13 2.12 -4.45
CA MET A 137 -5.43 1.57 -3.13
C MET A 137 -4.12 1.35 -2.39
N ALA A 138 -4.11 1.65 -1.10
CA ALA A 138 -2.99 1.34 -0.22
C ALA A 138 -3.45 0.61 1.04
N VAL A 139 -2.61 -0.30 1.53
CA VAL A 139 -2.78 -1.04 2.77
C VAL A 139 -1.66 -0.64 3.71
N LEU A 140 -2.01 -0.23 4.93
CA LEU A 140 -1.07 0.04 6.01
C LEU A 140 -1.44 -0.85 7.20
N ALA A 141 -0.47 -1.61 7.71
CA ALA A 141 -0.64 -2.38 8.92
C ALA A 141 0.46 -2.01 9.91
N ILE A 142 0.05 -1.59 11.10
CA ILE A 142 0.93 -1.21 12.20
C ILE A 142 0.69 -2.21 13.34
N GLU A 143 1.74 -2.90 13.75
CA GLU A 143 1.67 -3.83 14.87
C GLU A 143 1.27 -3.08 16.15
N LYS A 144 0.32 -3.65 16.90
CA LYS A 144 -0.41 -2.95 17.97
C LYS A 144 0.47 -2.54 19.16
N ASP A 145 1.55 -3.27 19.41
CA ASP A 145 2.44 -3.03 20.54
C ASP A 145 3.55 -2.01 20.21
N LEU A 146 3.57 -1.46 18.99
CA LEU A 146 4.44 -0.33 18.66
C LEU A 146 4.03 0.94 19.43
N PRO A 147 4.99 1.72 19.97
CA PRO A 147 4.71 2.90 20.78
C PRO A 147 4.35 4.11 19.91
N ILE A 148 3.26 4.00 19.13
CA ILE A 148 2.81 5.03 18.19
C ILE A 148 1.28 5.15 18.17
N ALA A 149 0.78 6.37 18.00
CA ALA A 149 -0.64 6.62 17.81
C ALA A 149 -1.09 6.22 16.39
N ALA A 150 -1.28 4.92 16.14
CA ALA A 150 -1.49 4.36 14.80
C ALA A 150 -2.61 5.04 13.99
N GLN A 151 -3.78 5.29 14.58
CA GLN A 151 -4.89 5.95 13.87
C GLN A 151 -4.58 7.40 13.49
N LEU A 152 -3.91 8.15 14.38
CA LEU A 152 -3.49 9.53 14.09
C LEU A 152 -2.51 9.54 12.91
N GLN A 153 -1.49 8.68 12.95
CA GLN A 153 -0.46 8.61 11.92
C GLN A 153 -1.00 8.10 10.58
N ALA A 154 -1.94 7.15 10.59
CA ALA A 154 -2.63 6.72 9.38
C ALA A 154 -3.50 7.84 8.79
N THR A 155 -4.10 8.68 9.62
CA THR A 155 -4.88 9.86 9.18
C THR A 155 -3.97 10.92 8.57
N GLU A 156 -2.83 11.22 9.20
CA GLU A 156 -1.80 12.11 8.63
C GLU A 156 -1.30 11.59 7.27
N LEU A 157 -1.05 10.28 7.16
CA LEU A 157 -0.65 9.66 5.90
C LEU A 157 -1.75 9.78 4.83
N ALA A 158 -3.01 9.55 5.20
CA ALA A 158 -4.13 9.70 4.30
C ALA A 158 -4.24 11.12 3.75
N HIS A 159 -4.04 12.14 4.58
CA HIS A 159 -3.98 13.53 4.12
C HIS A 159 -2.78 13.79 3.21
N ALA A 160 -1.58 13.32 3.57
CA ALA A 160 -0.37 13.47 2.74
C ALA A 160 -0.48 12.80 1.36
N MET A 161 -1.28 11.73 1.26
CA MET A 161 -1.57 11.02 0.02
C MET A 161 -2.79 11.57 -0.73
N ASN A 162 -3.49 12.58 -0.18
CA ASN A 162 -4.78 13.06 -0.69
C ASN A 162 -5.80 11.91 -0.87
N ALA A 163 -5.90 11.04 0.13
CA ALA A 163 -6.83 9.92 0.15
C ALA A 163 -8.28 10.43 0.21
N LYS A 164 -9.18 9.80 -0.55
CA LYS A 164 -10.62 10.08 -0.51
C LYS A 164 -11.36 9.33 0.59
N ARG A 165 -10.75 8.27 1.12
CA ARG A 165 -11.33 7.40 2.14
C ARG A 165 -10.21 6.72 2.91
N LEU A 166 -10.33 6.72 4.24
CA LEU A 166 -9.51 5.91 5.13
C LEU A 166 -10.44 5.04 5.97
N ILE A 167 -10.21 3.74 5.93
CA ILE A 167 -10.94 2.77 6.75
C ILE A 167 -9.99 2.00 7.65
N TRP A 168 -10.48 1.57 8.80
CA TRP A 168 -9.69 0.92 9.85
C TRP A 168 -10.40 -0.27 10.48
N ARG A 169 -9.61 -1.25 10.89
CA ARG A 169 -10.01 -2.32 11.81
C ARG A 169 -8.81 -2.89 12.55
N LYS A 170 -9.09 -3.75 13.53
CA LYS A 170 -8.09 -4.67 14.08
C LYS A 170 -8.09 -5.99 13.32
N GLN A 171 -6.90 -6.55 13.10
CA GLN A 171 -6.74 -7.82 12.40
C GLN A 171 -5.40 -8.50 12.72
N GLY A 172 -5.39 -9.83 12.87
CA GLY A 172 -4.17 -10.62 12.91
C GLY A 172 -3.53 -10.78 11.53
N TRP A 173 -2.19 -10.92 11.44
CA TRP A 173 -1.49 -10.95 10.13
C TRP A 173 -2.06 -11.98 9.16
N GLN A 174 -2.37 -13.21 9.61
CA GLN A 174 -2.92 -14.31 8.80
C GLN A 174 -4.41 -14.59 9.10
N GLN A 175 -5.12 -13.62 9.68
CA GLN A 175 -6.50 -13.83 10.08
C GLN A 175 -7.44 -13.76 8.87
N HIS A 176 -8.11 -14.88 8.59
CA HIS A 176 -9.24 -14.91 7.65
C HIS A 176 -10.47 -14.27 8.30
N VAL A 177 -11.05 -13.28 7.62
CA VAL A 177 -12.30 -12.65 8.06
C VAL A 177 -13.20 -12.45 6.86
N LYS A 178 -14.49 -12.75 7.03
CA LYS A 178 -15.49 -12.52 6.00
C LYS A 178 -16.81 -12.06 6.60
N ASP A 179 -17.55 -11.25 5.86
CA ASP A 179 -18.96 -10.98 6.08
C ASP A 179 -19.73 -11.03 4.74
N GLU A 180 -20.89 -10.39 4.66
CA GLU A 180 -21.70 -10.32 3.44
C GLU A 180 -21.01 -9.53 2.30
N HIS A 181 -20.20 -8.52 2.64
CA HIS A 181 -19.63 -7.55 1.69
C HIS A 181 -18.12 -7.64 1.55
N TRP A 182 -17.41 -8.24 2.51
CA TRP A 182 -15.95 -8.25 2.57
C TRP A 182 -15.42 -9.66 2.78
N HIS A 183 -14.33 -9.97 2.08
CA HIS A 183 -13.58 -11.21 2.24
C HIS A 183 -12.08 -10.90 2.29
N LEU A 184 -11.47 -11.09 3.45
CA LEU A 184 -10.04 -10.92 3.64
C LEU A 184 -9.35 -12.29 3.56
N PRO A 185 -8.48 -12.51 2.56
CA PRO A 185 -8.02 -13.83 2.10
C PRO A 185 -7.03 -14.54 3.03
N GLY A 186 -6.78 -14.02 4.24
CA GLY A 186 -5.88 -14.61 5.21
C GLY A 186 -4.77 -13.66 5.58
N SER A 187 -3.78 -13.49 4.69
CA SER A 187 -2.66 -12.60 5.01
C SER A 187 -2.91 -11.15 4.62
N ILE A 188 -2.49 -10.19 5.45
CA ILE A 188 -2.69 -8.75 5.18
C ILE A 188 -2.08 -8.33 3.82
N GLN A 189 -0.93 -8.89 3.44
CA GLN A 189 -0.31 -8.62 2.13
C GLN A 189 -1.17 -9.08 0.94
N ASP A 190 -2.06 -10.05 1.13
CA ASP A 190 -2.88 -10.61 0.05
C ASP A 190 -4.11 -9.74 -0.24
N ILE A 191 -4.43 -8.76 0.62
CA ILE A 191 -5.53 -7.80 0.41
C ILE A 191 -5.38 -7.06 -0.92
N MET A 192 -4.14 -6.76 -1.33
CA MET A 192 -3.84 -6.11 -2.60
C MET A 192 -4.00 -7.03 -3.83
N SER A 193 -4.05 -8.35 -3.63
CA SER A 193 -3.99 -9.34 -4.72
C SER A 193 -5.29 -10.11 -4.91
N VAL A 194 -6.22 -10.01 -3.97
CA VAL A 194 -7.50 -10.72 -3.99
C VAL A 194 -8.63 -9.70 -4.03
N ASN A 195 -9.64 -10.00 -4.84
CA ASN A 195 -10.87 -9.24 -4.82
C ASN A 195 -11.52 -9.36 -3.43
N SER A 196 -11.30 -8.34 -2.61
CA SER A 196 -11.63 -8.37 -1.18
C SER A 196 -13.08 -7.94 -0.89
N TYR A 197 -13.86 -7.63 -1.93
CA TYR A 197 -15.23 -7.13 -1.81
C TYR A 197 -16.27 -8.04 -2.45
N GLY A 198 -17.02 -8.74 -1.60
CA GLY A 198 -18.23 -9.50 -1.96
C GLY A 198 -17.97 -10.78 -2.76
N LYS A 199 -18.98 -11.65 -2.80
CA LYS A 199 -18.94 -12.89 -3.59
C LYS A 199 -19.03 -12.67 -5.12
N ASN A 200 -19.43 -11.48 -5.59
CA ASN A 200 -19.99 -11.29 -6.93
C ASN A 200 -19.45 -10.07 -7.73
N GLY A 201 -18.38 -9.37 -7.33
CA GLY A 201 -17.90 -8.26 -8.16
C GLY A 201 -16.68 -7.53 -7.61
N ASP A 202 -16.00 -6.80 -8.46
CA ASP A 202 -14.84 -5.99 -8.12
C ASP A 202 -15.27 -4.66 -7.48
N PHE A 203 -14.42 -4.04 -6.65
CA PHE A 203 -14.67 -2.67 -6.18
C PHE A 203 -14.92 -1.70 -7.33
N HIS A 204 -14.23 -1.91 -8.44
CA HIS A 204 -14.31 -1.06 -9.62
C HIS A 204 -15.60 -1.24 -10.43
N ASP A 205 -16.41 -2.26 -10.15
CA ASP A 205 -17.72 -2.47 -10.78
C ASP A 205 -18.82 -1.59 -10.13
N ARG A 206 -18.47 -0.77 -9.13
CA ARG A 206 -19.40 0.02 -8.33
C ARG A 206 -19.02 1.49 -8.30
N ILE A 207 -20.02 2.33 -8.06
CA ILE A 207 -19.79 3.72 -7.68
C ILE A 207 -19.16 3.72 -6.29
N PHE A 208 -18.02 4.39 -6.12
CA PHE A 208 -17.25 4.36 -4.87
C PHE A 208 -18.08 4.75 -3.64
N ALA A 209 -18.98 5.73 -3.79
CA ALA A 209 -19.88 6.18 -2.71
C ALA A 209 -20.91 5.12 -2.26
N ALA A 210 -21.14 4.08 -3.05
CA ALA A 210 -22.06 2.99 -2.75
C ALA A 210 -21.38 1.75 -2.14
N ILE A 211 -20.07 1.82 -1.85
CA ILE A 211 -19.35 0.74 -1.18
C ILE A 211 -19.74 0.74 0.31
N HIS A 212 -20.18 -0.41 0.81
CA HIS A 212 -20.55 -0.60 2.20
C HIS A 212 -19.29 -0.92 3.02
N PHE A 213 -18.75 0.09 3.70
CA PHE A 213 -17.60 -0.09 4.59
C PHE A 213 -18.02 -0.54 5.98
N GLU A 214 -19.03 0.11 6.56
CA GLU A 214 -19.56 -0.21 7.88
C GLU A 214 -20.59 -1.36 7.82
N PRO A 215 -20.71 -2.16 8.89
CA PRO A 215 -19.97 -2.09 10.16
C PRO A 215 -18.62 -2.84 10.14
N PHE A 216 -18.26 -3.47 9.01
CA PHE A 216 -17.06 -4.31 8.90
C PHE A 216 -15.77 -3.52 9.12
N TRP A 217 -15.74 -2.29 8.61
CA TRP A 217 -14.69 -1.32 8.81
C TRP A 217 -15.24 -0.10 9.55
N LYS A 218 -14.40 0.55 10.36
CA LYS A 218 -14.65 1.90 10.84
C LYS A 218 -14.14 2.90 9.81
N ILE A 219 -14.93 3.92 9.48
CA ILE A 219 -14.47 5.02 8.63
C ILE A 219 -13.74 6.06 9.50
N LEU A 220 -12.56 6.50 9.05
CA LEU A 220 -11.75 7.54 9.73
C LEU A 220 -11.63 8.83 8.91
N LEU A 221 -11.76 8.75 7.59
CA LEU A 221 -11.81 9.87 6.63
C LEU A 221 -12.82 9.54 5.53
#